data_AF-A0A9C9Y662-F1
#
_entry.id   AF-A0A9C9Y662-F1
#
_cell.length_a   1.000
_cell.length_b   1.000
_cell.length_c   1.000
_cell.angle_alpha   90.00
_cell.angle_beta   90.00
_cell.angle_gamma   90.00
#
_symmetry.space_group_name_H-M   'P 1'
#
loop_
_entity.id
_entity.type
_entity.pdbx_description
1 polymer ?
#
loop_
_entity_poly.entity_id
_entity_poly.type
_entity_poly.pdbx_seq_one_letter_code
_entity_poly.pdbx_strand_id
1 'polypeptide(L)' 'MRTKSNKKNKINVVTLGCSKNLYDSEVLMGQLQANNKNVVHEDENDEGNIVVINTCGFIGKA' A
#
# COMPACT_ATOMS: atom_id res chain seq x y z
N MET A 1 -27.40 -16.28 -13.52
CA MET A 1 -26.09 -16.32 -12.84
C MET A 1 -25.72 -14.89 -12.44
N ARG A 2 -25.80 -14.53 -11.16
CA ARG A 2 -25.33 -13.21 -10.68
C ARG A 2 -23.81 -13.28 -10.54
N THR A 3 -23.07 -12.77 -11.51
CA THR A 3 -21.62 -12.57 -11.38
C THR A 3 -21.39 -11.45 -10.37
N LYS A 4 -20.72 -11.75 -9.25
CA LYS A 4 -20.28 -10.73 -8.28
C LYS A 4 -19.58 -9.61 -9.06
N SER A 5 -20.03 -8.37 -8.91
CA SER A 5 -19.32 -7.22 -9.45
C SER A 5 -17.92 -7.19 -8.82
N ASN A 6 -16.88 -7.19 -9.65
CA ASN A 6 -15.51 -7.06 -9.17
C ASN A 6 -15.36 -5.67 -8.55
N LYS A 7 -15.40 -5.60 -7.21
CA LYS A 7 -15.04 -4.39 -6.46
C LYS A 7 -13.64 -3.99 -6.94
N LYS A 8 -13.45 -2.75 -7.38
CA LYS A 8 -12.12 -2.29 -7.79
C LYS A 8 -11.17 -2.45 -6.60
N ASN A 9 -10.07 -3.18 -6.79
CA ASN A 9 -9.09 -3.38 -5.74
C ASN A 9 -8.38 -2.06 -5.45
N LYS A 10 -8.52 -1.59 -4.20
CA LYS A 10 -7.78 -0.48 -3.63
C LYS A 10 -6.65 -1.06 -2.78
N ILE A 11 -5.43 -0.58 -3.00
CA ILE A 11 -4.21 -1.00 -2.33
C ILE A 11 -3.86 0.08 -1.30
N ASN A 12 -3.81 -0.27 -0.03
CA ASN A 12 -3.35 0.61 1.04
C ASN A 12 -1.89 0.28 1.38
N VAL A 13 -0.99 1.25 1.25
CA VAL A 13 0.42 1.10 1.64
C VAL A 13 0.60 1.72 3.02
N VAL A 14 1.07 0.92 3.96
CA VAL A 14 1.40 1.35 5.33
C VAL A 14 2.91 1.28 5.50
N THR A 15 3.53 2.41 5.81
CA THR A 15 4.98 2.50 5.96
C THR A 15 5.32 2.55 7.44
N LEU A 16 6.16 1.62 7.89
CA LEU A 16 6.66 1.58 9.26
C LEU A 16 8.19 1.65 9.23
N GLY A 17 8.79 2.29 10.23
CA GLY A 17 10.24 2.31 10.41
C GLY A 17 10.89 3.63 10.01
N CYS A 18 11.87 3.58 9.11
CA CYS A 18 12.73 4.72 8.80
C CYS A 18 12.40 5.42 7.47
N SER A 19 13.08 6.54 7.19
CA SER A 19 12.91 7.33 5.96
C SER A 19 13.20 6.55 4.68
N LYS A 20 14.03 5.48 4.74
CA LYS A 20 14.26 4.60 3.59
C LYS A 20 12.99 3.86 3.20
N ASN A 21 12.23 3.38 4.18
CA ASN A 21 10.95 2.73 3.94
C ASN A 21 9.93 3.69 3.33
N LEU A 22 9.96 4.98 3.69
CA LEU A 22 9.11 6.00 3.08
C LEU A 22 9.46 6.20 1.61
N TYR A 23 10.74 6.41 1.30
CA TYR A 23 11.21 6.57 -0.08
C TYR A 23 10.89 5.34 -0.95
N ASP A 24 11.11 4.14 -0.43
CA ASP A 24 10.78 2.90 -1.14
C ASP A 24 9.26 2.79 -1.37
N SER A 25 8.45 3.25 -0.41
CA SER A 25 6.98 3.27 -0.54
C SER A 25 6.52 4.27 -1.61
N GLU A 26 7.14 5.44 -1.72
CA GLU A 26 6.86 6.43 -2.77
C GLU A 26 7.17 5.84 -4.17
N VAL A 27 8.32 5.19 -4.33
CA VAL A 27 8.71 4.54 -5.59
C VAL A 27 7.72 3.43 -5.96
N LEU A 28 7.37 2.57 -4.99
CA LEU A 28 6.39 1.50 -5.18
C LEU A 28 5.01 2.05 -5.59
N MET A 29 4.53 3.09 -4.90
CA MET A 29 3.26 3.74 -5.21
C MET A 29 3.26 4.35 -6.60
N GLY A 30 4.34 5.00 -7.01
CA GLY A 30 4.49 5.54 -8.36
C GLY A 30 4.37 4.46 -9.43
N GLN A 31 4.97 3.29 -9.21
CA GLN A 31 4.84 2.15 -10.11
C GLN A 31 3.41 1.58 -10.14
N LEU A 32 2.74 1.50 -9.00
CA LEU A 32 1.34 1.04 -8.91
C LEU A 32 0.39 1.99 -9.66
N GLN A 33 0.57 3.30 -9.50
CA GLN A 33 -0.19 4.32 -10.22
C GLN A 33 0.07 4.25 -11.73
N ALA A 34 1.33 4.11 -12.15
CA ALA A 34 1.70 3.94 -13.56
C ALA A 34 1.06 2.69 -14.21
N ASN A 35 0.75 1.67 -13.40
CA ASN A 35 0.03 0.46 -13.83
C ASN A 35 -1.50 0.54 -13.62
N ASN A 36 -2.05 1.74 -13.47
CA ASN A 36 -3.48 2.00 -13.27
C ASN A 36 -4.09 1.24 -12.06
N LYS A 37 -3.30 1.03 -11.00
CA LYS A 37 -3.79 0.48 -9.73
C LYS A 37 -4.25 1.61 -8.82
N ASN A 38 -5.39 1.41 -8.15
CA ASN A 38 -5.86 2.35 -7.15
C ASN A 38 -5.04 2.13 -5.88
N VAL A 39 -4.12 3.04 -5.58
CA VAL A 39 -3.22 2.97 -4.43
C VAL A 39 -3.37 4.21 -3.56
N VAL A 40 -3.39 4.01 -2.25
CA VAL A 40 -3.45 5.04 -1.21
C VAL A 40 -2.38 4.75 -0.17
N HIS A 41 -1.92 5.80 0.51
CA HIS A 41 -0.95 5.71 1.60
C HIS A 41 -1.66 6.00 2.91
N GLU A 42 -1.48 5.12 3.90
CA GLU A 42 -2.00 5.28 5.27
C GLU A 42 -3.50 5.65 5.32
N ASP A 43 -4.33 4.94 4.55
CA ASP A 43 -5.78 5.17 4.52
C ASP A 43 -6.44 4.81 5.86
N GLU A 44 -6.91 5.84 6.58
CA GLU A 44 -7.57 5.72 7.88
C GLU A 44 -8.91 4.98 7.82
N ASN A 45 -9.58 4.97 6.66
CA ASN A 45 -10.90 4.37 6.51
C ASN A 45 -10.83 2.89 6.12
N ASP A 46 -9.62 2.33 5.99
CA ASP A 46 -9.30 0.95 5.60
C ASP A 46 -10.19 0.42 4.46
N GLU A 47 -10.48 1.29 3.50
CA GLU A 47 -11.29 0.94 2.32
C GLU A 47 -10.50 0.10 1.30
N GLY A 48 -9.22 -0.17 1.61
CA GLY A 48 -8.33 -1.03 0.86
C GLY A 48 -8.76 -2.49 0.95
N ASN A 49 -8.93 -3.15 -0.19
CA ASN A 49 -9.13 -4.61 -0.21
C ASN A 49 -7.78 -5.35 -0.08
N ILE A 50 -6.66 -4.63 -0.23
CA ILE A 50 -5.28 -5.13 -0.22
C ILE A 50 -4.44 -4.17 0.62
N VAL A 51 -3.66 -4.70 1.57
CA VAL A 51 -2.76 -3.90 2.43
C VAL A 51 -1.31 -4.35 2.21
N VAL A 52 -0.41 -3.39 2.01
CA VAL A 52 1.03 -3.60 1.88
C VAL A 52 1.72 -2.91 3.05
N ILE A 53 2.39 -3.68 3.91
CA ILE A 53 3.12 -3.15 5.07
C ILE A 53 4.61 -3.16 4.76
N ASN A 54 5.22 -1.97 4.62
CA ASN A 54 6.66 -1.82 4.44
C ASN A 54 7.33 -1.47 5.77
N THR A 55 7.84 -2.48 6.46
CA THR A 55 8.47 -2.35 7.79
C THR A 55 9.96 -2.67 7.75
N CYS A 56 10.72 -2.23 8.75
CA CYS A 56 12.09 -2.67 8.92
C CYS A 56 12.12 -4.08 9.54
N GLY A 57 13.01 -4.95 9.06
CA GLY A 57 13.18 -6.31 9.61
C GLY A 57 13.80 -6.35 11.00
N PHE A 58 14.35 -5.22 11.48
CA PHE A 58 14.93 -5.11 12.81
C PHE A 58 13.90 -4.56 13.80
N ILE A 59 13.71 -5.28 14.90
CA ILE A 59 12.94 -4.82 16.05
C ILE A 59 13.89 -3.97 16.90
N GLY A 60 13.96 -2.66 16.63
CA GLY A 60 14.85 -1.71 17.31
C GLY A 60 15.21 -0.49 16.45
N LYS A 61 15.92 0.49 17.02
CA LYS A 61 16.52 1.57 16.21
C LYS A 61 17.73 1.02 15.47
N ALA A 62 17.77 1.24 14.17
CA ALA A 62 18.99 1.09 13.37
C ALA A 62 20.00 2.19 13.71
#